data_AF-A0A3D1JIK8-F1
#
_entry.id   AF-A0A3D1JIK8-F1
#
_cell.length_a   1.000
_cell.length_b   1.000
_cell.length_c   1.000
_cell.angle_alpha   90.00
_cell.angle_beta   90.00
_cell.angle_gamma   90.00
#
_symmetry.space_group_name_H-M   'P 1'
#
loop_
_entity.id
_entity.type
_entity.pdbx_description
1 polymer ?
#
loop_
_entity_poly.entity_id
_entity_poly.type
_entity_poly.pdbx_seq_one_letter_code
_entity_poly.pdbx_strand_id
1 'polypeptide(L)'
;MAREVKIGNRWIGDGHPTYITAEIGINHNGDLEIAKRMILEAFRTGVDSVKFQKRTPEICVPRDQWDLMRETPWGYISYIEYRRKMEFNQEQYAEIDRYCKELGIDWFASVWDEPSVDFMEQFDPVAYKIPSAALTDHGLLRHLRSTGRPLILSTGMSTMEQIRAAVNVVGTDNLIITHATSTYPCDPSELNLKVIQKLREEFPCPIGYSGHEVGLIPSVVAVALGACVVERHITLDRAMWGSDQAASVEPQGFERLVKYIRVTEQALGDGVKRVYESELSSIKKLRRYP
;
A
#
# COMPACT_ATOMS: atom_id res chain seq x y z
N MET A 1 -6.37 16.20 18.17
CA MET A 1 -4.93 15.85 18.04
C MET A 1 -4.68 15.51 16.58
N ALA A 2 -3.46 15.75 16.07
CA ALA A 2 -3.10 15.34 14.72
C ALA A 2 -3.17 13.81 14.63
N ARG A 3 -3.70 13.29 13.51
CA ARG A 3 -3.67 11.84 13.24
C ARG A 3 -2.29 11.54 12.67
N GLU A 4 -1.39 10.98 13.46
CA GLU A 4 -0.02 10.70 13.02
C GLU A 4 0.51 9.37 13.58
N VAL A 5 1.29 8.65 12.76
CA VAL A 5 1.99 7.41 13.13
C VAL A 5 3.40 7.47 12.55
N LYS A 6 4.39 6.95 13.29
CA LYS A 6 5.78 6.88 12.82
C LYS A 6 6.05 5.54 12.14
N ILE A 7 6.49 5.55 10.88
CA ILE A 7 7.00 4.37 10.17
C ILE A 7 8.47 4.63 9.82
N GLY A 8 9.35 3.76 10.31
CA GLY A 8 10.79 3.96 10.23
C GLY A 8 11.18 5.31 10.83
N ASN A 9 11.75 6.20 10.02
CA ASN A 9 12.17 7.54 10.44
C ASN A 9 11.17 8.66 10.06
N ARG A 10 9.99 8.32 9.51
CA ARG A 10 9.03 9.28 8.98
C ARG A 10 7.75 9.30 9.79
N TRP A 11 7.22 10.50 10.01
CA TRP A 11 5.85 10.69 10.48
C TRP A 11 4.90 10.68 9.30
N ILE A 12 3.80 9.94 9.43
CA ILE A 12 2.77 9.77 8.41
C ILE A 12 1.45 10.20 9.01
N GLY A 13 0.72 11.06 8.30
CA GLY A 13 -0.57 11.55 8.76
C GLY A 13 -0.84 13.00 8.41
N ASP A 14 -1.69 13.64 9.21
CA ASP A 14 -2.11 15.02 9.00
C ASP A 14 -0.88 15.96 9.06
N GLY A 15 -0.65 16.76 8.01
CA GLY A 15 0.46 17.72 7.94
C GLY A 15 1.80 17.15 7.44
N HIS A 16 1.87 15.86 7.15
CA HIS A 16 3.05 15.21 6.58
C HIS A 16 2.84 14.88 5.09
N PRO A 17 3.93 14.79 4.30
CA PRO A 17 3.85 14.26 2.94
C PRO A 17 3.27 12.84 2.93
N THR A 18 2.45 12.55 1.92
CA THR A 18 1.87 11.26 1.64
C THR A 18 2.97 10.23 1.49
N TYR A 19 2.86 9.14 2.24
CA TYR A 19 3.74 7.99 2.16
C TYR A 19 3.32 7.09 0.99
N ILE A 20 4.18 6.96 -0.01
CA ILE A 20 3.88 6.22 -1.24
C ILE A 20 4.57 4.86 -1.18
N THR A 21 3.79 3.79 -1.31
CA THR A 21 4.27 2.40 -1.27
C THR A 21 4.10 1.74 -2.64
N ALA A 22 5.20 1.22 -3.17
CA ALA A 22 5.17 0.34 -4.34
C ALA A 22 5.00 -1.12 -3.89
N GLU A 23 3.81 -1.69 -4.09
CA GLU A 23 3.51 -3.08 -3.78
C GLU A 23 4.11 -3.98 -4.86
N ILE A 24 5.21 -4.65 -4.54
CA ILE A 24 5.80 -5.69 -5.40
C ILE A 24 4.93 -6.94 -5.33
N GLY A 25 4.38 -7.24 -4.15
CA GLY A 25 3.44 -8.34 -3.96
C GLY A 25 4.02 -9.66 -4.46
N ILE A 26 3.35 -10.24 -5.46
CA ILE A 26 3.75 -11.50 -6.12
C ILE A 26 4.23 -11.29 -7.57
N ASN A 27 4.35 -10.05 -8.05
CA ASN A 27 4.72 -9.76 -9.44
C ASN A 27 6.17 -10.15 -9.80
N HIS A 28 6.98 -10.48 -8.80
CA HIS A 28 8.31 -11.03 -8.97
C HIS A 28 8.32 -12.48 -9.47
N ASN A 29 7.16 -13.17 -9.50
CA ASN A 29 7.04 -14.55 -10.00
C ASN A 29 8.05 -15.53 -9.39
N GLY A 30 8.27 -15.45 -8.07
CA GLY A 30 9.23 -16.32 -7.36
C GLY A 30 10.71 -16.10 -7.73
N ASP A 31 11.04 -15.07 -8.52
CA ASP A 31 12.39 -14.77 -8.98
C ASP A 31 12.99 -13.58 -8.20
N LEU A 32 14.12 -13.83 -7.54
CA LEU A 32 14.81 -12.84 -6.72
C LEU A 32 15.45 -11.71 -7.54
N GLU A 33 15.93 -11.99 -8.75
CA GLU A 33 16.52 -10.97 -9.61
C GLU A 33 15.44 -10.06 -10.20
N ILE A 34 14.25 -10.60 -10.50
CA ILE A 34 13.09 -9.78 -10.84
C ILE A 34 12.70 -8.90 -9.64
N ALA A 35 12.63 -9.47 -8.42
CA ALA A 35 12.33 -8.69 -7.21
C ALA A 35 13.34 -7.53 -7.00
N LYS A 36 14.64 -7.79 -7.11
CA LYS A 36 15.69 -6.76 -6.98
C LYS A 36 15.56 -5.68 -8.05
N ARG A 37 15.28 -6.04 -9.31
CA ARG A 37 15.00 -5.06 -10.36
C ARG A 37 13.77 -4.20 -10.04
N MET A 38 12.70 -4.81 -9.53
CA MET A 38 11.50 -4.08 -9.12
C MET A 38 11.79 -3.11 -7.96
N ILE A 39 12.58 -3.51 -6.96
CA ILE A 39 13.01 -2.64 -5.86
C ILE A 39 13.78 -1.43 -6.43
N LEU A 40 14.76 -1.67 -7.31
CA LEU A 40 15.57 -0.61 -7.90
C LEU A 40 14.74 0.38 -8.72
N GLU A 41 13.82 -0.13 -9.55
CA GLU A 41 12.94 0.71 -10.35
C GLU A 41 11.96 1.49 -9.46
N ALA A 42 11.37 0.88 -8.44
CA ALA A 42 10.54 1.58 -7.46
C ALA A 42 11.34 2.72 -6.79
N PHE A 43 12.53 2.43 -6.27
CA PHE A 43 13.41 3.42 -5.65
C PHE A 43 13.68 4.63 -6.56
N ARG A 44 13.97 4.39 -7.85
CA ARG A 44 14.23 5.45 -8.84
C ARG A 44 13.04 6.39 -9.06
N THR A 45 11.81 5.94 -8.82
CA THR A 45 10.62 6.77 -8.97
C THR A 45 10.37 7.71 -7.79
N GLY A 46 11.10 7.53 -6.69
CA GLY A 46 10.98 8.36 -5.48
C GLY A 46 9.82 7.97 -4.57
N VAL A 47 9.35 6.71 -4.61
CA VAL A 47 8.45 6.17 -3.59
C VAL A 47 9.16 6.08 -2.24
N ASP A 48 8.38 6.05 -1.16
CA ASP A 48 8.92 6.03 0.19
C ASP A 48 9.28 4.61 0.66
N SER A 49 8.58 3.60 0.13
CA SER A 49 8.80 2.19 0.45
C SER A 49 8.43 1.22 -0.67
N VAL A 50 8.94 -0.01 -0.53
CA VAL A 50 8.48 -1.19 -1.26
C VAL A 50 7.80 -2.17 -0.31
N LYS A 51 6.81 -2.91 -0.82
CA LYS A 51 6.09 -3.91 -0.03
C LYS A 51 6.06 -5.28 -0.71
N PHE A 52 6.23 -6.32 0.11
CA PHE A 52 6.15 -7.72 -0.29
C PHE A 52 4.97 -8.43 0.39
N GLN A 53 4.79 -9.71 0.10
CA GLN A 53 3.80 -10.55 0.77
C GLN A 53 4.48 -11.79 1.36
N LYS A 54 4.21 -12.08 2.62
CA LYS A 54 4.66 -13.32 3.28
C LYS A 54 3.45 -14.10 3.77
N ARG A 55 3.42 -15.38 3.43
CA ARG A 55 2.40 -16.32 3.92
C ARG A 55 2.96 -17.72 4.10
N THR A 56 2.24 -18.54 4.83
CA THR A 56 2.40 -19.98 4.87
C THR A 56 1.32 -20.59 3.95
N PRO A 57 1.68 -21.10 2.75
CA PRO A 57 0.69 -21.58 1.77
C PRO A 57 -0.30 -22.59 2.34
N GLU A 58 0.17 -23.48 3.21
CA GLU A 58 -0.64 -24.51 3.85
C GLU A 58 -1.73 -23.96 4.78
N ILE A 59 -1.54 -22.76 5.33
CA ILE A 59 -2.51 -22.07 6.19
C ILE A 59 -3.44 -21.21 5.34
N CYS A 60 -2.88 -20.44 4.40
CA CYS A 60 -3.64 -19.41 3.69
C CYS A 60 -4.40 -19.92 2.46
N VAL A 61 -4.13 -21.15 1.99
CA VAL A 61 -4.84 -21.75 0.85
C VAL A 61 -5.88 -22.73 1.39
N PRO A 62 -7.19 -22.54 1.11
CA PRO A 62 -8.22 -23.50 1.47
C PRO A 62 -7.90 -24.90 0.92
N ARG A 63 -8.05 -25.94 1.76
CA ARG A 63 -7.59 -27.30 1.44
C ARG A 63 -8.24 -27.89 0.18
N ASP A 64 -9.48 -27.53 -0.08
CA ASP A 64 -10.27 -27.91 -1.26
C ASP A 64 -9.77 -27.26 -2.56
N GLN A 65 -8.95 -26.21 -2.48
CA GLN A 65 -8.32 -25.59 -3.63
C GLN A 65 -6.93 -26.14 -3.98
N TRP A 66 -6.31 -26.94 -3.09
CA TRP A 66 -4.89 -27.32 -3.25
C TRP A 66 -4.61 -28.04 -4.56
N ASP A 67 -5.48 -29.00 -4.89
CA ASP A 67 -5.30 -29.92 -6.02
C ASP A 67 -5.87 -29.35 -7.34
N LEU A 68 -6.36 -28.10 -7.33
CA LEU A 68 -6.78 -27.40 -8.55
C LEU A 68 -5.55 -27.09 -9.41
N MET A 69 -5.53 -27.64 -10.62
CA MET A 69 -4.40 -27.47 -11.53
C MET A 69 -4.42 -26.10 -12.22
N ARG A 70 -3.23 -25.51 -12.40
CA ARG A 70 -3.05 -24.21 -13.06
C ARG A 70 -1.91 -24.24 -14.07
N GLU A 71 -2.07 -23.50 -15.15
CA GLU A 71 -0.98 -23.16 -16.05
C GLU A 71 -0.11 -22.07 -15.43
N THR A 72 1.18 -22.36 -15.25
CA THR A 72 2.14 -21.45 -14.63
C THR A 72 3.44 -21.41 -15.44
N PRO A 73 4.36 -20.46 -15.19
CA PRO A 73 5.69 -20.44 -15.82
C PRO A 73 6.53 -21.68 -15.49
N TRP A 74 6.17 -22.42 -14.44
CA TRP A 74 6.81 -23.66 -14.03
C TRP A 74 6.10 -24.92 -14.54
N GLY A 75 5.16 -24.77 -15.49
CA GLY A 75 4.36 -25.85 -16.04
C GLY A 75 2.97 -25.97 -15.44
N TYR A 76 2.31 -27.09 -15.74
CA TYR A 76 0.97 -27.41 -15.23
C TYR A 76 1.10 -28.07 -13.86
N ILE A 77 0.85 -27.31 -12.80
CA ILE A 77 1.07 -27.72 -11.41
C ILE A 77 -0.17 -27.46 -10.55
N SER A 78 -0.24 -28.09 -9.39
CA SER A 78 -1.32 -27.85 -8.43
C SER A 78 -1.26 -26.44 -7.86
N TYR A 79 -2.40 -25.91 -7.43
CA TYR A 79 -2.47 -24.55 -6.89
C TYR A 79 -1.57 -24.40 -5.66
N ILE A 80 -1.51 -25.41 -4.78
CA ILE A 80 -0.64 -25.35 -3.60
C ILE A 80 0.86 -25.32 -3.99
N GLU A 81 1.28 -26.08 -5.01
CA GLU A 81 2.66 -26.02 -5.51
C GLU A 81 3.00 -24.68 -6.12
N TYR A 82 2.07 -24.10 -6.88
CA TYR A 82 2.21 -22.72 -7.37
C TYR A 82 2.45 -21.75 -6.21
N ARG A 83 1.61 -21.81 -5.15
CA ARG A 83 1.76 -20.92 -4.00
C ARG A 83 3.09 -21.12 -3.28
N ARG A 84 3.60 -22.35 -3.16
CA ARG A 84 4.93 -22.62 -2.61
C ARG A 84 6.06 -22.01 -3.43
N LYS A 85 5.97 -22.08 -4.77
CA LYS A 85 6.98 -21.49 -5.67
C LYS A 85 6.99 -19.96 -5.65
N MET A 86 5.86 -19.34 -5.31
CA MET A 86 5.78 -17.89 -5.12
C MET A 86 6.43 -17.41 -3.82
N GLU A 87 6.45 -18.23 -2.77
CA GLU A 87 7.02 -17.83 -1.50
C GLU A 87 8.55 -17.84 -1.53
N PHE A 88 9.13 -16.69 -1.20
CA PHE A 88 10.57 -16.61 -0.96
C PHE A 88 10.95 -17.29 0.36
N ASN A 89 12.12 -17.91 0.37
CA ASN A 89 12.73 -18.49 1.56
C ASN A 89 13.50 -17.43 2.38
N GLN A 90 14.10 -17.85 3.50
CA GLN A 90 14.85 -16.97 4.40
C GLN A 90 16.04 -16.28 3.72
N GLU A 91 16.82 -17.00 2.92
CA GLU A 91 18.00 -16.43 2.23
C GLU A 91 17.59 -15.36 1.21
N GLN A 92 16.49 -15.59 0.50
CA GLN A 92 15.94 -14.64 -0.46
C GLN A 92 15.40 -13.39 0.23
N TYR A 93 14.69 -13.53 1.36
CA TYR A 93 14.28 -12.37 2.16
C TYR A 93 15.46 -11.62 2.78
N ALA A 94 16.52 -12.32 3.20
CA ALA A 94 17.74 -11.69 3.70
C ALA A 94 18.44 -10.86 2.61
N GLU A 95 18.45 -11.35 1.36
CA GLU A 95 18.96 -10.58 0.23
C GLU A 95 18.09 -9.37 -0.10
N ILE A 96 16.75 -9.49 -0.03
CA ILE A 96 15.82 -8.36 -0.17
C ILE A 96 16.09 -7.31 0.90
N ASP A 97 16.22 -7.73 2.17
CA ASP A 97 16.50 -6.86 3.30
C ASP A 97 17.81 -6.09 3.12
N ARG A 98 18.90 -6.82 2.82
CA ARG A 98 20.22 -6.23 2.52
C ARG A 98 20.12 -5.21 1.40
N TYR A 99 19.44 -5.55 0.31
CA TYR A 99 19.35 -4.70 -0.87
C TYR A 99 18.52 -3.43 -0.62
N CYS A 100 17.40 -3.52 0.11
CA CYS A 100 16.62 -2.35 0.50
C CYS A 100 17.41 -1.41 1.42
N LYS A 101 18.16 -1.98 2.39
CA LYS A 101 19.05 -1.22 3.28
C LYS A 101 20.17 -0.50 2.53
N GLU A 102 20.78 -1.14 1.53
CA GLU A 102 21.80 -0.51 0.68
C GLU A 102 21.27 0.67 -0.14
N LEU A 103 20.04 0.57 -0.64
CA LEU A 103 19.37 1.66 -1.36
C LEU A 103 18.84 2.74 -0.41
N GLY A 104 18.66 2.44 0.88
CA GLY A 104 18.04 3.34 1.84
C GLY A 104 16.54 3.52 1.63
N ILE A 105 15.85 2.47 1.14
CA ILE A 105 14.39 2.43 0.97
C ILE A 105 13.76 1.61 2.08
N ASP A 106 12.69 2.13 2.68
CA ASP A 106 11.91 1.38 3.65
C ASP A 106 11.28 0.16 2.97
N TRP A 107 11.20 -0.96 3.67
CA TRP A 107 10.48 -2.12 3.18
C TRP A 107 9.74 -2.84 4.31
N PHE A 108 8.63 -3.46 3.95
CA PHE A 108 7.82 -4.28 4.85
C PHE A 108 6.99 -5.29 4.06
N ALA A 109 6.21 -6.11 4.77
CA ALA A 109 5.37 -7.13 4.15
C ALA A 109 3.92 -7.07 4.60
N SER A 110 3.02 -7.47 3.69
CA SER A 110 1.73 -8.01 4.06
C SER A 110 1.90 -9.43 4.57
N VAL A 111 1.53 -9.65 5.82
CA VAL A 111 1.57 -10.97 6.46
C VAL A 111 0.16 -11.54 6.54
N TRP A 112 0.03 -12.84 6.28
CA TRP A 112 -1.27 -13.51 6.13
C TRP A 112 -1.58 -14.55 7.21
N ASP A 113 -0.63 -14.79 8.12
CA ASP A 113 -0.70 -15.80 9.18
C ASP A 113 0.35 -15.49 10.26
N GLU A 114 0.17 -16.00 11.47
CA GLU A 114 1.05 -15.77 12.61
C GLU A 114 2.50 -16.23 12.37
N PRO A 115 2.76 -17.43 11.79
CA PRO A 115 4.12 -17.83 11.43
C PRO A 115 4.82 -16.85 10.49
N SER A 116 4.07 -16.19 9.61
CA SER A 116 4.62 -15.14 8.74
C SER A 116 4.99 -13.88 9.51
N VAL A 117 4.26 -13.51 10.57
CA VAL A 117 4.68 -12.43 11.48
C VAL A 117 6.00 -12.81 12.16
N ASP A 118 6.05 -14.00 12.77
CA ASP A 118 7.23 -14.47 13.50
C ASP A 118 8.46 -14.58 12.59
N PHE A 119 8.27 -15.05 11.36
CA PHE A 119 9.32 -15.09 10.35
C PHE A 119 9.82 -13.69 9.99
N MET A 120 8.94 -12.71 9.84
CA MET A 120 9.34 -11.37 9.40
C MET A 120 10.06 -10.57 10.49
N GLU A 121 9.85 -10.86 11.77
CA GLU A 121 10.52 -10.15 12.88
C GLU A 121 12.05 -10.20 12.82
N GLN A 122 12.64 -11.25 12.25
CA GLN A 122 14.10 -11.38 12.11
C GLN A 122 14.72 -10.27 11.23
N PHE A 123 13.91 -9.59 10.41
CA PHE A 123 14.35 -8.52 9.52
C PHE A 123 14.08 -7.10 10.07
N ASP A 124 13.51 -7.00 11.28
CA ASP A 124 13.14 -5.73 11.92
C ASP A 124 12.28 -4.80 11.03
N PRO A 125 11.10 -5.24 10.56
CA PRO A 125 10.30 -4.49 9.59
C PRO A 125 9.79 -3.18 10.19
N VAL A 126 9.79 -2.11 9.38
CA VAL A 126 9.38 -0.77 9.85
C VAL A 126 7.88 -0.65 10.18
N ALA A 127 7.08 -1.58 9.65
CA ALA A 127 5.64 -1.70 9.85
C ALA A 127 5.17 -3.09 9.39
N TYR A 128 3.91 -3.44 9.68
CA TYR A 128 3.22 -4.55 9.04
C TYR A 128 2.00 -4.06 8.25
N LYS A 129 1.75 -4.68 7.10
CA LYS A 129 0.49 -4.52 6.37
C LYS A 129 -0.44 -5.68 6.69
N ILE A 130 -1.68 -5.37 7.05
CA ILE A 130 -2.77 -6.34 7.12
C ILE A 130 -3.53 -6.26 5.79
N PRO A 131 -3.50 -7.32 4.96
CA PRO A 131 -4.25 -7.35 3.72
C PRO A 131 -5.76 -7.37 4.01
N SER A 132 -6.57 -6.84 3.10
CA SER A 132 -8.04 -6.79 3.25
C SER A 132 -8.66 -8.14 3.62
N ALA A 133 -8.12 -9.24 3.08
CA ALA A 133 -8.59 -10.60 3.32
C ALA A 133 -8.40 -11.07 4.77
N ALA A 134 -7.46 -10.47 5.51
CA ALA A 134 -7.14 -10.82 6.89
C ALA A 134 -7.82 -9.91 7.92
N LEU A 135 -8.62 -8.92 7.49
CA LEU A 135 -9.23 -7.93 8.40
C LEU A 135 -10.11 -8.59 9.46
N THR A 136 -10.80 -9.69 9.14
CA THR A 136 -11.65 -10.42 10.08
C THR A 136 -10.91 -11.50 10.88
N ASP A 137 -9.62 -11.72 10.64
CA ASP A 137 -8.81 -12.68 11.39
C ASP A 137 -8.32 -12.06 12.69
N HIS A 138 -9.17 -12.05 13.70
CA HIS A 138 -8.85 -11.47 14.99
C HIS A 138 -7.70 -12.19 15.74
N GLY A 139 -7.35 -13.44 15.35
CA GLY A 139 -6.19 -14.16 15.87
C GLY A 139 -4.91 -13.47 15.42
N LEU A 140 -4.76 -13.36 14.10
CA LEU A 140 -3.64 -12.66 13.46
C LEU A 140 -3.55 -11.20 13.90
N LEU A 141 -4.68 -10.49 14.00
CA LEU A 141 -4.68 -9.09 14.45
C LEU A 141 -4.13 -8.92 15.88
N ARG A 142 -4.45 -9.84 16.80
CA ARG A 142 -3.89 -9.83 18.17
C ARG A 142 -2.39 -10.10 18.15
N HIS A 143 -1.96 -11.05 17.34
CA HIS A 143 -0.55 -11.39 17.19
C HIS A 143 0.25 -10.20 16.66
N LEU A 144 -0.23 -9.56 15.60
CA LEU A 144 0.34 -8.34 15.03
C LEU A 144 0.39 -7.19 16.04
N ARG A 145 -0.68 -6.95 16.80
CA ARG A 145 -0.68 -5.93 17.85
C ARG A 145 0.40 -6.20 18.90
N SER A 146 0.64 -7.46 19.26
CA SER A 146 1.62 -7.83 20.29
C SER A 146 3.06 -7.49 19.91
N THR A 147 3.35 -7.33 18.61
CA THR A 147 4.67 -6.88 18.12
C THR A 147 4.97 -5.41 18.49
N GLY A 148 3.95 -4.61 18.78
CA GLY A 148 4.08 -3.17 19.04
C GLY A 148 4.44 -2.32 17.82
N ARG A 149 4.61 -2.94 16.64
CA ARG A 149 4.98 -2.24 15.40
C ARG A 149 3.80 -1.44 14.82
N PRO A 150 4.08 -0.41 14.02
CA PRO A 150 3.06 0.25 13.20
C PRO A 150 2.32 -0.75 12.30
N LEU A 151 1.00 -0.61 12.23
CA LEU A 151 0.11 -1.45 11.44
C LEU A 151 -0.58 -0.62 10.37
N ILE A 152 -0.61 -1.13 9.14
CA ILE A 152 -1.38 -0.57 8.03
C ILE A 152 -2.50 -1.57 7.69
N LEU A 153 -3.76 -1.22 7.95
CA LEU A 153 -4.92 -2.10 7.76
C LEU A 153 -5.70 -1.72 6.49
N SER A 154 -5.70 -2.59 5.47
CA SER A 154 -6.60 -2.42 4.32
C SER A 154 -8.02 -2.89 4.62
N THR A 155 -9.02 -2.17 4.11
CA THR A 155 -10.44 -2.40 4.44
C THR A 155 -11.30 -2.88 3.26
N GLY A 156 -10.69 -3.44 2.21
CA GLY A 156 -11.45 -4.03 1.12
C GLY A 156 -12.32 -5.20 1.59
N MET A 157 -13.41 -5.48 0.88
CA MET A 157 -14.35 -6.57 1.20
C MET A 157 -15.01 -6.47 2.59
N SER A 158 -14.89 -5.33 3.26
CA SER A 158 -15.27 -5.20 4.68
C SER A 158 -16.39 -4.17 4.89
N THR A 159 -17.32 -4.49 5.76
CA THR A 159 -18.33 -3.54 6.25
C THR A 159 -17.74 -2.64 7.33
N MET A 160 -18.39 -1.51 7.62
CA MET A 160 -17.94 -0.63 8.71
C MET A 160 -17.94 -1.31 10.08
N GLU A 161 -18.84 -2.26 10.31
CA GLU A 161 -18.87 -3.06 11.54
C GLU A 161 -17.63 -3.95 11.67
N GLN A 162 -17.23 -4.63 10.59
CA GLN A 162 -16.01 -5.44 10.57
C GLN A 162 -14.76 -4.56 10.76
N ILE A 163 -14.71 -3.38 10.14
CA ILE A 163 -13.61 -2.43 10.33
C ILE A 163 -13.52 -2.01 11.80
N ARG A 164 -14.63 -1.64 12.45
CA ARG A 164 -14.65 -1.32 13.88
C ARG A 164 -14.18 -2.48 14.75
N ALA A 165 -14.64 -3.70 14.46
CA ALA A 165 -14.22 -4.88 15.19
C ALA A 165 -12.70 -5.10 15.09
N ALA A 166 -12.13 -4.98 13.88
CA ALA A 166 -10.69 -5.06 13.66
C ALA A 166 -9.93 -3.97 14.43
N VAL A 167 -10.36 -2.70 14.32
CA VAL A 167 -9.76 -1.56 15.04
C VAL A 167 -9.81 -1.76 16.55
N ASN A 168 -10.90 -2.29 17.10
CA ASN A 168 -10.99 -2.61 18.53
C ASN A 168 -9.97 -3.66 18.96
N VAL A 169 -9.62 -4.60 18.08
CA VAL A 169 -8.60 -5.62 18.35
C VAL A 169 -7.20 -5.02 18.31
N VAL A 170 -6.86 -4.23 17.28
CA VAL A 170 -5.50 -3.70 17.08
C VAL A 170 -5.19 -2.42 17.86
N GLY A 171 -6.19 -1.62 18.21
CA GLY A 171 -6.03 -0.30 18.80
C GLY A 171 -5.70 0.78 17.76
N THR A 172 -5.63 2.05 18.18
CA THR A 172 -5.50 3.21 17.26
C THR A 172 -4.14 3.90 17.27
N ASP A 173 -3.32 3.68 18.30
CA ASP A 173 -2.12 4.51 18.55
C ASP A 173 -1.04 4.34 17.47
N ASN A 174 -0.91 3.14 16.90
CA ASN A 174 0.08 2.79 15.88
C ASN A 174 -0.60 2.29 14.59
N LEU A 175 -1.82 2.72 14.31
CA LEU A 175 -2.63 2.22 13.20
C LEU A 175 -2.75 3.23 12.06
N ILE A 176 -2.65 2.76 10.83
CA ILE A 176 -3.08 3.47 9.63
C ILE A 176 -4.15 2.63 8.95
N ILE A 177 -5.28 3.21 8.55
CA ILE A 177 -6.33 2.49 7.83
C ILE A 177 -6.28 2.90 6.36
N THR A 178 -6.27 1.96 5.42
CA THR A 178 -6.33 2.26 3.98
C THR A 178 -7.65 1.81 3.38
N HIS A 179 -8.40 2.75 2.83
CA HIS A 179 -9.56 2.45 1.99
C HIS A 179 -9.11 1.65 0.76
N ALA A 180 -9.87 0.61 0.40
CA ALA A 180 -9.54 -0.26 -0.73
C ALA A 180 -10.81 -0.92 -1.29
N THR A 181 -10.81 -1.20 -2.59
CA THR A 181 -11.78 -2.10 -3.24
C THR A 181 -11.00 -3.27 -3.84
N SER A 182 -11.23 -4.50 -3.39
CA SER A 182 -10.41 -5.68 -3.71
C SER A 182 -10.80 -6.38 -5.02
N THR A 183 -10.92 -5.60 -6.10
CA THR A 183 -11.08 -6.07 -7.47
C THR A 183 -9.86 -5.63 -8.30
N TYR A 184 -9.36 -6.51 -9.18
CA TYR A 184 -8.06 -6.33 -9.86
C TYR A 184 -8.21 -6.58 -11.37
N PRO A 185 -8.31 -5.53 -12.21
CA PRO A 185 -8.40 -4.12 -11.85
C PRO A 185 -9.79 -3.72 -11.32
N CYS A 186 -9.83 -2.69 -10.46
CA CYS A 186 -11.08 -2.12 -9.97
C CYS A 186 -11.64 -1.09 -10.96
N ASP A 187 -12.94 -1.15 -11.23
CA ASP A 187 -13.63 -0.14 -12.02
C ASP A 187 -13.69 1.20 -11.23
N PRO A 188 -13.43 2.36 -11.86
CA PRO A 188 -13.50 3.66 -11.18
C PRO A 188 -14.84 3.94 -10.47
N SER A 189 -15.96 3.40 -10.97
CA SER A 189 -17.28 3.57 -10.36
C SER A 189 -17.43 2.83 -9.02
N GLU A 190 -16.60 1.82 -8.77
CA GLU A 190 -16.60 1.01 -7.54
C GLU A 190 -15.57 1.48 -6.50
N LEU A 191 -14.72 2.46 -6.85
CA LEU A 191 -13.69 2.96 -5.95
C LEU A 191 -14.25 3.69 -4.74
N ASN A 192 -15.34 4.42 -4.90
CA ASN A 192 -16.02 5.16 -3.82
C ASN A 192 -15.07 5.95 -2.89
N LEU A 193 -14.22 6.82 -3.47
CA LEU A 193 -13.16 7.53 -2.74
C LEU A 193 -13.66 8.39 -1.56
N LYS A 194 -14.95 8.76 -1.54
CA LYS A 194 -15.56 9.47 -0.39
C LYS A 194 -15.51 8.67 0.91
N VAL A 195 -15.32 7.35 0.85
CA VAL A 195 -15.09 6.51 2.04
C VAL A 195 -13.86 6.94 2.82
N ILE A 196 -12.84 7.53 2.18
CA ILE A 196 -11.67 8.09 2.87
C ILE A 196 -12.10 9.13 3.91
N GLN A 197 -12.97 10.07 3.51
CA GLN A 197 -13.48 11.09 4.43
C GLN A 197 -14.34 10.46 5.54
N LYS A 198 -15.16 9.46 5.21
CA LYS A 198 -15.97 8.74 6.20
C LYS A 198 -15.11 8.02 7.23
N LEU A 199 -14.03 7.37 6.83
CA LEU A 199 -13.08 6.73 7.73
C LEU A 199 -12.35 7.76 8.61
N ARG A 200 -12.02 8.94 8.06
CA ARG A 200 -11.40 10.04 8.82
C ARG A 200 -12.33 10.62 9.89
N GLU A 201 -13.63 10.65 9.64
CA GLU A 201 -14.65 11.02 10.62
C GLU A 201 -14.77 10.00 11.75
N GLU A 202 -14.71 8.71 11.40
CA GLU A 202 -14.96 7.60 12.32
C GLU A 202 -13.76 7.29 13.22
N PHE A 203 -12.54 7.34 12.68
CA PHE A 203 -11.34 6.86 13.37
C PHE A 203 -10.33 7.99 13.65
N PRO A 204 -9.70 8.00 14.84
CA PRO A 204 -8.74 9.02 15.23
C PRO A 204 -7.32 8.77 14.69
N CYS A 205 -7.15 7.81 13.77
CA CYS A 205 -5.85 7.40 13.23
C CYS A 205 -5.70 7.81 11.75
N PRO A 206 -4.47 7.89 11.21
CA PRO A 206 -4.26 8.27 9.81
C PRO A 206 -5.02 7.36 8.84
N ILE A 207 -5.56 7.97 7.78
CA ILE A 207 -6.30 7.26 6.72
C ILE A 207 -5.53 7.39 5.41
N GLY A 208 -5.41 6.29 4.67
CA GLY A 208 -4.79 6.21 3.36
C GLY A 208 -5.67 5.51 2.33
N TYR A 209 -5.07 5.13 1.21
CA TYR A 209 -5.71 4.52 0.07
C TYR A 209 -4.83 3.40 -0.52
N SER A 210 -5.42 2.24 -0.77
CA SER A 210 -4.80 1.11 -1.44
C SER A 210 -5.56 0.85 -2.73
N GLY A 211 -4.96 1.26 -3.85
CA GLY A 211 -5.63 1.30 -5.15
C GLY A 211 -5.35 0.07 -6.01
N HIS A 212 -6.38 -0.40 -6.72
CA HIS A 212 -6.30 -1.49 -7.69
C HIS A 212 -6.92 -1.12 -9.05
N GLU A 213 -7.27 0.15 -9.27
CA GLU A 213 -7.69 0.70 -10.57
C GLU A 213 -6.56 0.70 -11.61
N VAL A 214 -6.81 0.96 -12.89
CA VAL A 214 -5.72 1.14 -13.89
C VAL A 214 -5.16 2.58 -13.90
N GLY A 215 -6.03 3.58 -13.76
CA GLY A 215 -5.66 4.99 -13.89
C GLY A 215 -4.93 5.54 -12.65
N LEU A 216 -4.11 6.58 -12.84
CA LEU A 216 -3.39 7.23 -11.72
C LEU A 216 -4.23 8.30 -11.00
N ILE A 217 -5.20 8.89 -11.70
CA ILE A 217 -6.01 10.01 -11.19
C ILE A 217 -6.72 9.66 -9.88
N PRO A 218 -7.34 8.48 -9.70
CA PRO A 218 -8.05 8.18 -8.46
C PRO A 218 -7.12 8.19 -7.23
N SER A 219 -5.89 7.71 -7.36
CA SER A 219 -4.88 7.79 -6.29
C SER A 219 -4.51 9.23 -5.92
N VAL A 220 -4.43 10.14 -6.91
CA VAL A 220 -4.18 11.57 -6.66
C VAL A 220 -5.40 12.24 -6.00
N VAL A 221 -6.61 11.89 -6.44
CA VAL A 221 -7.86 12.37 -5.82
C VAL A 221 -8.00 11.85 -4.39
N ALA A 222 -7.57 10.63 -4.10
CA ALA A 222 -7.55 10.09 -2.75
C ALA A 222 -6.71 10.97 -1.80
N VAL A 223 -5.54 11.43 -2.24
CA VAL A 223 -4.71 12.39 -1.48
C VAL A 223 -5.44 13.70 -1.25
N ALA A 224 -6.08 14.25 -2.30
CA ALA A 224 -6.90 15.46 -2.17
C ALA A 224 -8.08 15.30 -1.19
N LEU A 225 -8.56 14.07 -0.98
CA LEU A 225 -9.61 13.74 -0.01
C LEU A 225 -9.07 13.41 1.39
N GLY A 226 -7.75 13.51 1.60
CA GLY A 226 -7.10 13.36 2.90
C GLY A 226 -6.44 11.99 3.14
N ALA A 227 -6.19 11.21 2.08
CA ALA A 227 -5.34 10.03 2.19
C ALA A 227 -3.87 10.44 2.40
N CYS A 228 -3.24 9.94 3.46
CA CYS A 228 -1.83 10.19 3.81
C CYS A 228 -0.90 9.00 3.47
N VAL A 229 -1.47 7.90 3.01
CA VAL A 229 -0.74 6.75 2.45
C VAL A 229 -1.37 6.41 1.11
N VAL A 230 -0.56 6.14 0.10
CA VAL A 230 -1.00 5.60 -1.20
C VAL A 230 -0.21 4.34 -1.51
N GLU A 231 -0.92 3.23 -1.67
CA GLU A 231 -0.37 1.94 -2.06
C GLU A 231 -0.90 1.55 -3.44
N ARG A 232 0.02 1.13 -4.32
CA ARG A 232 -0.28 0.68 -5.69
C ARG A 232 0.63 -0.49 -6.04
N HIS A 233 0.15 -1.47 -6.77
CA HIS A 233 1.03 -2.54 -7.27
C HIS A 233 2.00 -2.01 -8.33
N ILE A 234 3.25 -2.43 -8.28
CA ILE A 234 4.28 -2.14 -9.29
C ILE A 234 4.60 -3.38 -10.12
N THR A 235 4.87 -3.18 -11.41
CA THR A 235 5.40 -4.21 -12.30
C THR A 235 6.50 -3.63 -13.18
N LEU A 236 7.38 -4.48 -13.71
CA LEU A 236 8.32 -4.09 -14.76
C LEU A 236 7.63 -4.02 -16.13
N ASP A 237 6.61 -4.84 -16.36
CA ASP A 237 5.86 -4.94 -17.61
C ASP A 237 4.51 -5.62 -17.34
N ARG A 238 3.41 -4.94 -17.70
CA ARG A 238 2.04 -5.45 -17.48
C ARG A 238 1.72 -6.70 -18.29
N ALA A 239 2.52 -7.05 -19.30
CA ALA A 239 2.39 -8.26 -20.09
C ALA A 239 3.10 -9.48 -19.45
N MET A 240 3.83 -9.29 -18.36
CA MET A 240 4.41 -10.41 -17.61
C MET A 240 3.31 -11.34 -17.08
N TRP A 241 3.68 -12.60 -16.84
CA TRP A 241 2.77 -13.56 -16.22
C TRP A 241 2.44 -13.15 -14.77
N GLY A 242 1.19 -13.34 -14.36
CA GLY A 242 0.72 -13.07 -12.99
C GLY A 242 -0.63 -12.35 -12.96
N SER A 243 -1.45 -12.60 -11.92
CA SER A 243 -2.80 -12.03 -11.80
C SER A 243 -2.82 -10.52 -11.59
N ASP A 244 -1.80 -9.99 -10.91
CA ASP A 244 -1.80 -8.61 -10.44
C ASP A 244 -1.14 -7.68 -11.47
N GLN A 245 -0.43 -8.24 -12.46
CA GLN A 245 0.34 -7.51 -13.48
C GLN A 245 -0.54 -6.51 -14.24
N ALA A 246 -1.74 -6.93 -14.64
CA ALA A 246 -2.66 -6.09 -15.39
C ALA A 246 -3.16 -4.87 -14.58
N ALA A 247 -3.31 -4.99 -13.26
CA ALA A 247 -3.70 -3.87 -12.38
C ALA A 247 -2.50 -3.03 -11.91
N SER A 248 -1.28 -3.53 -12.12
CA SER A 248 -0.04 -2.89 -11.67
C SER A 248 0.36 -1.71 -12.54
N VAL A 249 1.16 -0.83 -11.93
CA VAL A 249 1.70 0.38 -12.56
C VAL A 249 3.17 0.14 -12.89
N GLU A 250 3.57 0.47 -14.11
CA GLU A 250 4.97 0.40 -14.56
C GLU A 250 5.79 1.58 -13.99
N PRO A 251 7.15 1.53 -14.02
CA PRO A 251 7.98 2.54 -13.36
C PRO A 251 7.70 3.98 -13.83
N GLN A 252 7.47 4.20 -15.12
CA GLN A 252 7.14 5.56 -15.62
C GLN A 252 5.76 6.04 -15.14
N GLY A 253 4.85 5.10 -14.87
CA GLY A 253 3.56 5.40 -14.24
C GLY A 253 3.73 5.80 -12.78
N PHE A 254 4.62 5.14 -12.04
CA PHE A 254 4.98 5.50 -10.67
C PHE A 254 5.67 6.85 -10.57
N GLU A 255 6.62 7.15 -11.46
CA GLU A 255 7.27 8.47 -11.52
C GLU A 255 6.22 9.59 -11.68
N ARG A 256 5.24 9.39 -12.57
CA ARG A 256 4.12 10.32 -12.75
C ARG A 256 3.23 10.39 -11.52
N LEU A 257 2.93 9.25 -10.90
CA LEU A 257 2.10 9.20 -9.70
C LEU A 257 2.73 9.97 -8.54
N VAL A 258 4.01 9.73 -8.25
CA VAL A 258 4.78 10.46 -7.24
C VAL A 258 4.75 11.95 -7.54
N LYS A 259 5.07 12.35 -8.78
CA LYS A 259 5.01 13.76 -9.19
C LYS A 259 3.62 14.37 -8.99
N TYR A 260 2.56 13.70 -9.41
CA TYR A 260 1.20 14.22 -9.28
C TYR A 260 0.77 14.35 -7.83
N ILE A 261 1.08 13.38 -6.97
CA ILE A 261 0.83 13.46 -5.53
C ILE A 261 1.54 14.68 -4.94
N ARG A 262 2.85 14.85 -5.20
CA ARG A 262 3.64 15.96 -4.65
C ARG A 262 3.14 17.33 -5.13
N VAL A 263 2.74 17.45 -6.41
CA VAL A 263 2.13 18.68 -6.93
C VAL A 263 0.76 18.94 -6.29
N THR A 264 -0.07 17.91 -6.12
CA THR A 264 -1.37 18.05 -5.46
C THR A 264 -1.22 18.51 -4.01
N GLU A 265 -0.28 17.95 -3.25
CA GLU A 265 0.00 18.38 -1.87
C GLU A 265 0.34 19.87 -1.78
N GLN A 266 1.18 20.35 -2.71
CA GLN A 266 1.51 21.78 -2.80
C GLN A 266 0.29 22.64 -3.18
N ALA A 267 -0.57 22.13 -4.06
CA ALA A 267 -1.71 22.87 -4.60
C ALA A 267 -2.91 22.95 -3.65
N LEU A 268 -3.07 22.01 -2.72
CA LEU A 268 -4.19 22.00 -1.74
C LEU A 268 -4.15 23.24 -0.82
N GLY A 269 -2.95 23.68 -0.44
CA GLY A 269 -2.77 24.84 0.43
C GLY A 269 -3.42 24.67 1.81
N ASP A 270 -3.78 25.80 2.43
CA ASP A 270 -4.34 25.85 3.79
C ASP A 270 -5.81 26.31 3.84
N GLY A 271 -6.45 26.45 2.68
CA GLY A 271 -7.83 26.90 2.56
C GLY A 271 -8.06 28.41 2.77
N VAL A 272 -7.03 29.21 3.05
CA VAL A 272 -7.18 30.66 3.25
C VAL A 272 -7.02 31.40 1.91
N LYS A 273 -8.08 32.11 1.49
CA LYS A 273 -8.03 32.91 0.25
C LYS A 273 -7.08 34.10 0.42
N ARG A 274 -6.05 34.15 -0.44
CA ARG A 274 -5.08 35.24 -0.52
C ARG A 274 -5.11 35.91 -1.89
N VAL A 275 -4.61 37.14 -1.92
CA VAL A 275 -4.12 37.81 -3.11
C VAL A 275 -2.61 37.68 -3.08
N TYR A 276 -2.03 37.04 -4.09
CA TYR A 276 -0.59 36.89 -4.20
C TYR A 276 0.05 38.14 -4.83
N GLU A 277 1.33 38.37 -4.54
CA GLU A 277 2.09 39.49 -5.12
C GLU A 277 2.05 39.49 -6.65
N SER A 278 2.10 38.30 -7.25
CA SER A 278 1.97 38.09 -8.71
C SER A 278 0.64 38.55 -9.28
N GLU A 279 -0.41 38.67 -8.46
CA GLU A 279 -1.74 39.14 -8.87
C GLU A 279 -1.87 40.67 -8.83
N LEU A 280 -0.99 41.41 -8.14
CA LEU A 280 -1.13 42.86 -7.93
C LEU A 280 -1.12 43.65 -9.25
N SER A 281 -0.31 43.23 -10.22
CA SER A 281 -0.26 43.86 -11.56
C SER A 281 -1.58 43.66 -12.32
N SER A 282 -2.14 42.45 -12.27
CA SER A 282 -3.43 42.09 -12.85
C SER A 282 -4.57 42.85 -12.17
N ILE A 283 -4.52 43.02 -10.84
CA ILE A 283 -5.48 43.82 -10.09
C ILE A 283 -5.47 45.27 -10.60
N LYS A 284 -4.28 45.89 -10.68
CA LYS A 284 -4.12 47.27 -11.18
C LYS A 284 -4.65 47.44 -12.60
N LYS A 285 -4.49 46.43 -13.46
CA LYS A 285 -4.91 46.47 -14.86
C LYS A 285 -6.40 46.20 -15.07
N LEU A 286 -6.99 45.27 -14.32
CA LEU A 286 -8.30 44.69 -14.63
C LEU A 286 -9.41 45.13 -13.68
N ARG A 287 -9.11 45.58 -12.45
CA ARG A 287 -10.15 46.04 -11.53
C ARG A 287 -10.54 47.48 -11.83
N ARG A 288 -11.84 47.72 -11.96
CA ARG A 288 -12.42 49.05 -12.20
C ARG A 288 -12.43 49.93 -10.94
N TYR A 289 -12.47 49.30 -9.78
CA TYR A 289 -12.46 49.95 -8.47
C TYR A 289 -11.41 49.25 -7.57
N PRO A 290 -10.73 50.00 -6.69
CA PRO A 290 -9.72 49.43 -5.79
C PRO A 290 -10.26 48.28 -4.93
#